data_AF-A0A9Q4FHK3-F1
#
_entry.id   AF-A0A9Q4FHK3-F1
#
_cell.length_a   1.000
_cell.length_b   1.000
_cell.length_c   1.000
_cell.angle_alpha   90.00
_cell.angle_beta   90.00
_cell.angle_gamma   90.00
#
_symmetry.space_group_name_H-M   'P 1'
#
loop_
_entity.id
_entity.type
_entity.pdbx_description
1 polymer ?
#
loop_
_entity_poly.entity_id
_entity_poly.type
_entity_poly.pdbx_seq_one_letter_code
_entity_poly.pdbx_strand_id
1 'polypeptide(L)'
;PKLTRLYLENESAPAYMSFEPAFHLEDPEDNAQSWANSGDATHLMQISRGDGMITVITDADLWKAHSIGNYDNAWLLWYLTQGSEVTMVLQTEHDNLPSLLLRNFPQALLALALLIAFGLWHVGLREGPLQKPASLARRQLTEHLRASAEFLRRRTGQQTLIKSLQQDVLRRARQVHPGFEQLVVAEQWQVLSRLTRQPTSAISDALRPRPAQRLSHSEFTRQVAHLQTLRNAL
;
A
#
# COMPACT_ATOMS: atom_id res chain seq x y z
N PRO A 1 35.13 -3.15 22.54
CA PRO A 1 34.64 -3.07 23.93
C PRO A 1 35.18 -4.23 24.79
N LYS A 2 36.14 -3.93 25.67
CA LYS A 2 36.55 -4.84 26.75
C LYS A 2 35.63 -4.56 27.94
N LEU A 3 34.91 -5.58 28.41
CA LEU A 3 34.02 -5.51 29.58
C LEU A 3 34.66 -4.75 30.75
N THR A 4 33.85 -4.02 31.51
CA THR A 4 34.30 -3.31 32.72
C THR A 4 34.75 -4.32 33.75
N ARG A 5 35.93 -4.12 34.32
CA ARG A 5 36.54 -5.00 35.32
C ARG A 5 36.47 -4.35 36.68
N LEU A 6 35.87 -5.04 37.64
CA LEU A 6 35.92 -4.68 39.04
C LEU A 6 36.86 -5.64 39.78
N TYR A 7 37.88 -5.09 40.41
CA TYR A 7 38.82 -5.87 41.24
C TYR A 7 38.39 -5.75 42.70
N LEU A 8 38.35 -6.89 43.39
CA LEU A 8 38.02 -6.97 44.82
C LEU A 8 39.27 -7.42 45.56
N GLU A 9 39.52 -6.85 46.74
CA GLU A 9 40.74 -7.12 47.52
C GLU A 9 40.93 -8.60 47.87
N ASN A 10 39.85 -9.37 47.99
CA ASN A 10 39.86 -10.77 48.41
C ASN A 10 39.68 -11.78 47.28
N GLU A 11 39.64 -11.34 46.01
CA GLU A 11 39.41 -12.22 44.86
C GLU A 11 40.59 -12.25 43.90
N SER A 12 40.85 -13.42 43.32
CA SER A 12 41.97 -13.61 42.38
C SER A 12 41.62 -13.25 40.92
N ALA A 13 40.33 -13.14 40.60
CA ALA A 13 39.83 -12.77 39.29
C ALA A 13 38.90 -11.55 39.38
N PRO A 14 38.94 -10.62 38.40
CA PRO A 14 37.99 -9.51 38.37
C PRO A 14 36.59 -9.99 37.99
N ALA A 15 35.58 -9.30 38.51
CA ALA A 15 34.20 -9.43 38.04
C ALA A 15 34.02 -8.60 36.75
N TYR A 16 33.21 -9.11 35.82
CA TYR A 16 32.99 -8.51 34.51
C TYR A 16 31.58 -7.93 34.37
N MET A 17 31.50 -6.65 34.03
CA MET A 17 30.23 -5.92 33.88
C MET A 17 30.07 -5.40 32.45
N SER A 18 28.83 -5.43 31.95
CA SER A 18 28.49 -4.96 30.61
C SER A 18 27.88 -3.55 30.62
N PHE A 19 28.62 -2.57 31.15
CA PHE A 19 28.24 -1.15 31.04
C PHE A 19 28.27 -0.69 29.58
N GLU A 20 27.45 0.32 29.26
CA GLU A 20 27.42 0.95 27.94
C GLU A 20 28.65 1.85 27.75
N PRO A 21 29.54 1.57 26.76
CA PRO A 21 30.78 2.33 26.57
C PRO A 21 30.56 3.78 26.11
N ALA A 22 29.35 4.17 25.73
CA ALA A 22 29.03 5.54 25.31
C ALA A 22 29.05 6.57 26.45
N PHE A 23 28.99 6.11 27.71
CA PHE A 23 28.99 6.97 28.89
C PHE A 23 30.21 6.68 29.76
N HIS A 24 30.81 7.72 30.33
CA HIS A 24 31.96 7.60 31.22
C HIS A 24 31.82 8.55 32.40
N LEU A 25 32.44 8.16 33.52
CA LEU A 25 32.58 9.00 34.70
C LEU A 25 33.96 9.64 34.71
N GLU A 26 34.00 10.90 35.10
CA GLU A 26 35.24 11.64 35.36
C GLU A 26 35.22 12.12 36.81
N ASP A 27 36.36 11.97 37.48
CA ASP A 27 36.56 12.49 38.84
C ASP A 27 37.74 13.47 38.84
N PRO A 28 37.50 14.73 38.46
CA PRO A 28 38.55 15.73 38.35
C PRO A 28 39.16 16.11 39.71
N GLU A 29 38.46 15.84 40.81
CA GLU A 29 38.87 16.19 42.17
C GLU A 29 39.50 15.01 42.94
N ASP A 30 39.60 13.83 42.33
CA ASP A 30 40.19 12.61 42.91
C ASP A 30 39.56 12.23 44.26
N ASN A 31 38.23 12.34 44.34
CA ASN A 31 37.41 12.01 45.50
C ASN A 31 37.04 10.52 45.59
N ALA A 32 37.14 9.78 44.48
CA ALA A 32 36.75 8.39 44.38
C ALA A 32 37.75 7.48 45.11
N GLN A 33 37.23 6.63 45.99
CA GLN A 33 38.04 5.67 46.73
C GLN A 33 38.17 4.33 46.01
N SER A 34 37.19 4.01 45.15
CA SER A 34 37.18 2.80 44.35
C SER A 34 36.50 3.07 43.00
N TRP A 35 36.97 2.41 41.95
CA TRP A 35 36.45 2.58 40.60
C TRP A 35 36.52 1.28 39.79
N ALA A 36 35.68 1.16 38.76
CA ALA A 36 35.73 0.06 37.80
C ALA A 36 35.81 0.61 36.37
N ASN A 37 36.77 0.09 35.60
CA ASN A 37 37.09 0.59 34.27
C ASN A 37 36.86 -0.48 33.21
N SER A 38 36.33 -0.06 32.06
CA SER A 38 36.45 -0.79 30.81
C SER A 38 37.83 -0.52 30.19
N GLY A 39 38.07 -1.04 28.98
CA GLY A 39 39.28 -0.71 28.23
C GLY A 39 39.39 0.78 27.87
N ASP A 40 38.27 1.51 27.88
CA ASP A 40 38.15 2.84 27.27
C ASP A 40 37.67 3.91 28.26
N ALA A 41 36.99 3.54 29.35
CA ALA A 41 36.35 4.49 30.26
C ALA A 41 36.12 3.94 31.68
N THR A 42 35.90 4.84 32.66
CA THR A 42 35.42 4.49 34.01
C THR A 42 33.89 4.46 34.04
N HIS A 43 33.32 3.38 34.57
CA HIS A 43 31.86 3.17 34.56
C HIS A 43 31.23 3.06 35.95
N LEU A 44 32.05 2.86 36.98
CA LEU A 44 31.62 2.81 38.37
C LEU A 44 32.63 3.57 39.22
N MET A 45 32.15 4.39 40.14
CA MET A 45 32.94 5.08 41.14
C MET A 45 32.24 5.05 42.50
N GLN A 46 33.01 4.89 43.57
CA GLN A 46 32.52 4.95 44.94
C GLN A 46 33.21 6.08 45.70
N ILE A 47 32.39 6.92 46.31
CA ILE A 47 32.82 8.13 47.02
C ILE A 47 32.26 8.06 48.44
N SER A 48 33.14 8.10 49.44
CA SER A 48 32.72 8.23 50.83
C SER A 48 32.23 9.66 51.11
N ARG A 49 31.06 9.79 51.73
CA ARG A 49 30.48 11.06 52.15
C ARG A 49 29.84 10.92 53.55
N GLY A 50 30.44 11.60 54.52
CA GLY A 50 30.05 11.46 55.93
C GLY A 50 30.27 10.02 56.42
N ASP A 51 29.26 9.45 57.08
CA ASP A 51 29.26 8.07 57.55
C ASP A 51 28.76 7.06 56.49
N GLY A 52 28.54 7.51 55.25
CA GLY A 52 27.98 6.71 54.16
C GLY A 52 28.87 6.65 52.90
N MET A 53 28.48 5.78 51.97
CA MET A 53 29.12 5.59 50.68
C MET A 53 28.13 5.90 49.55
N ILE A 54 28.57 6.69 48.57
CA ILE A 54 27.82 6.96 47.35
C ILE A 54 28.46 6.15 46.23
N THR A 55 27.70 5.26 45.60
CA THR A 55 28.11 4.57 44.38
C THR A 55 27.45 5.25 43.19
N VAL A 56 28.26 5.71 42.23
CA VAL A 56 27.81 6.26 40.95
C VAL A 56 28.14 5.26 39.86
N ILE A 57 27.17 5.00 38.99
CA ILE A 57 27.32 4.13 37.81
C ILE A 57 26.85 4.88 36.56
N THR A 58 27.44 4.57 35.40
CA THR A 58 27.10 5.25 34.13
C THR A 58 25.71 4.93 33.62
N ASP A 59 25.27 3.69 33.81
CA ASP A 59 23.97 3.21 33.33
C ASP A 59 23.45 2.09 34.24
N ALA A 60 22.13 1.91 34.22
CA ALA A 60 21.45 0.80 34.88
C ALA A 60 20.99 -0.26 33.86
N ASP A 61 21.47 -0.19 32.61
CA ASP A 61 21.00 -1.05 31.52
C ASP A 61 21.45 -2.49 31.70
N LEU A 62 22.58 -2.70 32.39
CA LEU A 62 23.03 -4.02 32.82
C LEU A 62 22.03 -4.75 33.73
N TRP A 63 21.12 -4.04 34.40
CA TRP A 63 20.10 -4.63 35.29
C TRP A 63 18.71 -4.74 34.64
N LYS A 64 18.57 -4.34 33.38
CA LYS A 64 17.34 -4.59 32.62
C LYS A 64 17.21 -6.09 32.30
N ALA A 65 15.97 -6.53 32.07
CA ALA A 65 15.60 -7.94 31.91
C ALA A 65 16.43 -8.71 30.87
N HIS A 66 16.90 -8.04 29.82
CA HIS A 66 17.71 -8.63 28.74
C HIS A 66 19.20 -8.78 29.07
N SER A 67 19.71 -8.05 30.08
CA SER A 67 21.14 -7.97 30.37
C SER A 67 21.52 -8.51 31.75
N ILE A 68 20.56 -8.59 32.68
CA ILE A 68 20.81 -8.98 34.07
C ILE A 68 21.44 -10.38 34.22
N GLY A 69 21.10 -11.31 33.32
CA GLY A 69 21.66 -12.67 33.31
C GLY A 69 23.01 -12.82 32.62
N ASN A 70 23.55 -11.74 32.03
CA ASN A 70 24.83 -11.78 31.32
C ASN A 70 25.99 -11.41 32.27
N TYR A 71 27.12 -12.09 32.12
CA TYR A 71 28.34 -11.84 32.90
C TYR A 71 28.06 -11.79 34.41
N ASP A 72 28.68 -10.86 35.14
CA ASP A 72 28.51 -10.68 36.58
C ASP A 72 27.54 -9.54 36.93
N ASN A 73 26.66 -9.15 35.99
CA ASN A 73 25.75 -8.00 36.14
C ASN A 73 24.81 -8.13 37.34
N ALA A 74 24.19 -9.31 37.52
CA ALA A 74 23.35 -9.60 38.69
C ALA A 74 24.15 -9.63 39.99
N TRP A 75 25.39 -10.12 39.93
CA TRP A 75 26.28 -10.15 41.08
C TRP A 75 26.61 -8.73 41.56
N LEU A 76 26.81 -7.76 40.65
CA LEU A 76 27.02 -6.37 41.04
C LEU A 76 25.83 -5.79 41.80
N LEU A 77 24.61 -6.04 41.32
CA LEU A 77 23.40 -5.57 42.01
C LEU A 77 23.33 -6.14 43.43
N TRP A 78 23.58 -7.44 43.58
CA TRP A 78 23.64 -8.09 44.88
C TRP A 78 24.76 -7.50 45.76
N TYR A 79 25.95 -7.29 45.21
CA TYR A 79 27.09 -6.73 45.92
C TYR A 79 26.82 -5.32 46.47
N LEU A 80 26.10 -4.49 45.71
CA LEU A 80 25.74 -3.13 46.12
C LEU A 80 24.59 -3.07 47.12
N THR A 81 23.81 -4.14 47.26
CA THR A 81 22.60 -4.18 48.08
C THR A 81 22.70 -5.10 49.30
N GLN A 82 23.77 -5.89 49.40
CA GLN A 82 23.97 -6.83 50.50
C GLN A 82 24.03 -6.11 51.86
N GLY A 83 23.36 -6.70 52.86
CA GLY A 83 23.41 -6.23 54.24
C GLY A 83 22.70 -4.89 54.53
N SER A 84 21.90 -4.37 53.59
CA SER A 84 21.27 -3.05 53.68
C SER A 84 19.75 -3.10 53.44
N GLU A 85 18.98 -2.22 54.09
CA GLU A 85 17.59 -1.97 53.70
C GLU A 85 17.57 -1.11 52.43
N VAL A 86 17.14 -1.69 51.31
CA VAL A 86 17.18 -1.03 50.00
C VAL A 86 15.87 -0.31 49.74
N THR A 87 15.93 1.02 49.59
CA THR A 87 14.82 1.79 49.01
C THR A 87 15.16 2.12 47.56
N MET A 88 14.43 1.52 46.62
CA MET A 88 14.56 1.86 45.20
C MET A 88 13.69 3.07 44.87
N VAL A 89 14.33 4.20 44.58
CA VAL A 89 13.65 5.40 44.09
C VAL A 89 13.68 5.39 42.57
N LEU A 90 12.58 4.95 41.95
CA LEU A 90 12.44 4.90 40.50
C LEU A 90 11.79 6.19 39.99
N GLN A 91 12.52 7.29 39.97
CA GLN A 91 12.05 8.54 39.38
C GLN A 91 13.18 9.30 38.73
N THR A 92 13.28 9.15 37.42
CA THR A 92 13.84 10.19 36.56
C THR A 92 12.70 10.63 35.65
N GLU A 93 11.95 11.63 36.12
CA GLU A 93 11.14 12.45 35.21
C GLU A 93 12.12 13.07 34.22
N HIS A 94 12.33 12.39 33.10
CA HIS A 94 13.09 12.96 32.01
C HIS A 94 12.17 13.95 31.31
N ASP A 95 12.65 15.18 31.13
CA ASP A 95 11.99 16.14 30.27
C ASP A 95 11.79 15.50 28.89
N ASN A 96 10.53 15.31 28.52
CA ASN A 96 10.12 14.76 27.24
C ASN A 96 10.60 15.66 26.08
N LEU A 97 10.98 15.08 24.94
CA LEU A 97 11.53 15.84 23.82
C LEU A 97 10.72 17.11 23.43
N PRO A 98 9.37 17.10 23.42
CA PRO A 98 8.59 18.31 23.18
C PRO A 98 8.82 19.41 24.23
N SER A 99 8.93 19.06 25.51
CA SER A 99 9.17 20.03 26.59
C SER A 99 10.58 20.63 26.48
N LEU A 100 11.57 19.80 26.15
CA LEU A 100 12.94 20.26 25.85
C LEU A 100 12.99 21.21 24.65
N LEU A 101 12.26 20.90 23.57
CA LEU A 101 12.20 21.76 22.38
C LEU A 101 11.51 23.09 22.66
N LEU A 102 10.40 23.08 23.40
CA LEU A 102 9.69 24.28 23.83
C LEU A 102 10.56 25.16 24.73
N ARG A 103 11.32 24.54 25.64
CA ARG A 103 12.16 25.25 26.60
C ARG A 103 13.42 25.85 25.96
N ASN A 104 14.10 25.10 25.11
CA ASN A 104 15.40 25.51 24.56
C ASN A 104 15.30 26.19 23.19
N PHE A 105 14.28 25.89 22.38
CA PHE A 105 14.17 26.39 21.00
C PHE A 105 12.79 26.99 20.66
N PRO A 106 12.24 27.89 21.50
CA PRO A 106 10.93 28.48 21.23
C PRO A 106 10.91 29.31 19.94
N GLN A 107 12.00 30.01 19.59
CA GLN A 107 12.07 30.80 18.36
C GLN A 107 12.07 29.92 17.11
N ALA A 108 12.72 28.76 17.14
CA ALA A 108 12.73 27.84 16.00
C ALA A 108 11.35 27.22 15.76
N LEU A 109 10.64 26.87 16.83
CA LEU A 109 9.26 26.40 16.76
C LEU A 109 8.32 27.48 16.21
N LEU A 110 8.48 28.72 16.64
CA LEU A 110 7.73 29.86 16.12
C LEU A 110 7.99 30.07 14.62
N ALA A 111 9.26 30.04 14.20
CA ALA A 111 9.64 30.16 12.80
C ALA A 111 9.05 29.02 11.96
N LEU A 112 9.08 27.78 12.45
CA LEU A 112 8.46 26.63 11.81
C LEU A 112 6.94 26.82 11.67
N ALA A 113 6.27 27.26 12.72
CA ALA A 113 4.83 27.53 12.70
C ALA A 113 4.47 28.62 11.69
N LEU A 114 5.24 29.72 11.64
CA LEU A 114 5.07 30.78 10.65
C LEU A 114 5.32 30.29 9.23
N LEU A 115 6.35 29.47 9.01
CA LEU A 115 6.65 28.91 7.70
C LEU A 115 5.52 28.01 7.21
N ILE A 116 4.98 27.17 8.08
CA ILE A 116 3.80 26.35 7.77
C ILE A 116 2.60 27.24 7.45
N ALA A 117 2.34 28.27 8.26
CA ALA A 117 1.23 29.19 8.04
C ALA A 117 1.36 29.93 6.69
N PHE A 118 2.54 30.47 6.37
CA PHE A 118 2.81 31.13 5.10
C PHE A 118 2.82 30.17 3.91
N GLY A 119 3.29 28.93 4.10
CA GLY A 119 3.26 27.90 3.07
C GLY A 119 1.82 27.50 2.73
N LEU A 120 0.97 27.31 3.74
CA LEU A 120 -0.45 27.05 3.56
C LEU A 120 -1.16 28.27 2.95
N TRP A 121 -0.80 29.48 3.37
CA TRP A 121 -1.30 30.71 2.76
C TRP A 121 -0.95 30.79 1.27
N HIS A 122 0.31 30.50 0.93
CA HIS A 122 0.82 30.53 -0.44
C HIS A 122 0.16 29.47 -1.34
N VAL A 123 -0.01 28.24 -0.84
CA VAL A 123 -0.69 27.16 -1.58
C VAL A 123 -2.21 27.37 -1.64
N GLY A 124 -2.80 27.98 -0.59
CA GLY A 124 -4.23 28.26 -0.49
C GLY A 124 -4.68 29.46 -1.35
N LEU A 125 -3.77 30.39 -1.64
CA LEU A 125 -3.98 31.44 -2.63
C LEU A 125 -4.14 30.81 -4.03
N ARG A 126 -5.39 30.55 -4.39
CA ARG A 126 -5.76 30.10 -5.73
C ARG A 126 -5.62 31.24 -6.74
N GLU A 127 -4.39 31.41 -7.24
CA GLU A 127 -4.08 32.22 -8.41
C GLU A 127 -4.45 31.43 -9.67
N GLY A 128 -5.73 31.44 -10.07
CA GLY A 128 -6.14 30.84 -11.33
C GLY A 128 -7.65 30.85 -11.58
N PRO A 129 -8.10 30.96 -12.84
CA PRO A 129 -9.51 30.84 -13.17
C PRO A 129 -10.02 29.47 -12.75
N LEU A 130 -11.16 29.44 -12.05
CA LEU A 130 -11.85 28.21 -11.66
C LEU A 130 -12.16 27.40 -12.93
N GLN A 131 -11.29 26.44 -13.26
CA GLN A 131 -11.57 25.48 -14.31
C GLN A 131 -12.75 24.63 -13.84
N LYS A 132 -13.85 24.73 -14.57
CA LYS A 132 -15.02 23.88 -14.30
C LYS A 132 -14.54 22.42 -14.35
N PRO A 133 -14.82 21.61 -13.33
CA PRO A 133 -14.47 20.19 -13.36
C PRO A 133 -15.04 19.59 -14.64
N ALA A 134 -14.23 18.82 -15.37
CA ALA A 134 -14.65 18.12 -16.57
C ALA A 134 -15.91 17.32 -16.23
N SER A 135 -16.99 17.53 -16.99
CA SER A 135 -18.29 16.92 -16.64
C SER A 135 -18.15 15.40 -16.61
N LEU A 136 -18.24 14.81 -15.42
CA LEU A 136 -18.32 13.37 -15.25
C LEU A 136 -19.71 12.91 -15.68
N ALA A 137 -19.92 12.68 -16.98
CA ALA A 137 -21.12 11.99 -17.43
C ALA A 137 -21.02 11.36 -18.83
N ARG A 138 -21.41 10.08 -18.89
CA ARG A 138 -22.19 9.43 -19.97
C ARG A 138 -21.54 8.98 -21.28
N ARG A 139 -20.35 9.43 -21.70
CA ARG A 139 -19.82 9.11 -23.05
C ARG A 139 -18.99 7.82 -23.19
N GLN A 140 -18.49 7.24 -22.10
CA GLN A 140 -17.55 6.11 -22.19
C GLN A 140 -18.19 4.84 -22.76
N LEU A 141 -19.45 4.51 -22.42
CA LEU A 141 -20.06 3.28 -22.95
C LEU A 141 -20.20 3.32 -24.47
N THR A 142 -20.61 4.45 -25.04
CA THR A 142 -20.71 4.61 -26.50
C THR A 142 -19.34 4.54 -27.18
N GLU A 143 -18.29 5.05 -26.54
CA GLU A 143 -16.92 4.98 -27.08
C GLU A 143 -16.37 3.55 -27.01
N HIS A 144 -16.57 2.84 -25.90
CA HIS A 144 -16.21 1.43 -25.77
C HIS A 144 -16.97 0.56 -26.77
N LEU A 145 -18.29 0.76 -26.92
CA LEU A 145 -19.09 0.03 -27.91
C LEU A 145 -18.61 0.31 -29.34
N ARG A 146 -18.27 1.56 -29.66
CA ARG A 146 -17.75 1.94 -30.97
C ARG A 146 -16.37 1.33 -31.23
N ALA A 147 -15.48 1.36 -30.24
CA ALA A 147 -14.15 0.78 -30.32
C ALA A 147 -14.20 -0.74 -30.49
N SER A 148 -15.05 -1.43 -29.71
CA SER A 148 -15.26 -2.88 -29.83
C SER A 148 -15.87 -3.26 -31.19
N ALA A 149 -16.85 -2.50 -31.68
CA ALA A 149 -17.47 -2.74 -32.99
C ALA A 149 -16.46 -2.55 -34.14
N GLU A 150 -15.65 -1.49 -34.09
CA GLU A 150 -14.62 -1.23 -35.09
C GLU A 150 -13.51 -2.30 -35.06
N PHE A 151 -13.10 -2.74 -33.87
CA PHE A 151 -12.14 -3.83 -33.70
C PHE A 151 -12.65 -5.14 -34.31
N LEU A 152 -13.90 -5.51 -34.04
CA LEU A 152 -14.51 -6.71 -34.60
C LEU A 152 -14.62 -6.62 -36.13
N ARG A 153 -15.02 -5.46 -36.66
CA ARG A 153 -15.06 -5.23 -38.12
C ARG A 153 -13.69 -5.40 -38.78
N ARG A 154 -12.62 -4.88 -38.17
CA ARG A 154 -11.25 -4.97 -38.69
C ARG A 154 -10.68 -6.40 -38.62
N ARG A 155 -10.95 -7.15 -37.55
CA ARG A 155 -10.34 -8.47 -37.32
C ARG A 155 -11.06 -9.61 -38.04
N THR A 156 -12.39 -9.60 -38.04
CA THR A 156 -13.21 -10.69 -38.64
C THR A 156 -13.74 -10.39 -40.04
N GLY A 157 -13.70 -9.12 -40.47
CA GLY A 157 -14.20 -8.70 -41.78
C GLY A 157 -15.73 -8.60 -41.86
N GLN A 158 -16.23 -7.84 -42.85
CA GLN A 158 -17.65 -7.56 -43.03
C GLN A 158 -18.49 -8.81 -43.32
N GLN A 159 -17.95 -9.78 -44.06
CA GLN A 159 -18.69 -10.99 -44.47
C GLN A 159 -18.98 -11.93 -43.30
N THR A 160 -18.03 -12.07 -42.37
CA THR A 160 -18.21 -12.88 -41.17
C THR A 160 -19.32 -12.33 -40.28
N LEU A 161 -19.44 -11.00 -40.16
CA LEU A 161 -20.52 -10.34 -39.44
C LEU A 161 -21.89 -10.62 -40.08
N ILE A 162 -22.00 -10.51 -41.41
CA ILE A 162 -23.25 -10.84 -42.13
C ILE A 162 -23.62 -12.30 -41.93
N LYS A 163 -22.66 -13.22 -42.08
CA LYS A 163 -22.88 -14.66 -41.89
C LYS A 163 -23.36 -14.99 -40.47
N SER A 164 -22.78 -14.34 -39.46
CA SER A 164 -23.24 -14.52 -38.07
C SER A 164 -24.69 -14.08 -37.87
N LEU A 165 -25.09 -12.94 -38.47
CA LEU A 165 -26.47 -12.45 -38.42
C LEU A 165 -27.44 -13.37 -39.19
N GLN A 166 -27.04 -13.89 -40.35
CA GLN A 166 -27.85 -14.86 -41.11
C GLN A 166 -28.06 -16.15 -40.29
N GLN A 167 -27.02 -16.65 -39.63
CA GLN A 167 -27.11 -17.84 -38.76
C GLN A 167 -28.01 -17.59 -37.53
N ASP A 168 -27.98 -16.39 -36.96
CA ASP A 168 -28.86 -16.01 -35.85
C ASP A 168 -30.33 -15.94 -36.29
N VAL A 169 -30.62 -15.38 -37.46
CA VAL A 169 -31.99 -15.39 -38.05
C VAL A 169 -32.48 -16.83 -38.22
N LEU A 170 -31.67 -17.71 -38.81
CA LEU A 170 -32.02 -19.12 -38.98
C LEU A 170 -32.16 -19.86 -37.63
N ARG A 171 -31.34 -19.51 -36.63
CA ARG A 171 -31.47 -20.06 -35.26
C ARG A 171 -32.78 -19.65 -34.62
N ARG A 172 -33.18 -18.39 -34.76
CA ARG A 172 -34.45 -17.88 -34.20
C ARG A 172 -35.64 -18.51 -34.92
N ALA A 173 -35.59 -18.63 -36.24
CA ALA A 173 -36.62 -19.29 -37.03
C ALA A 173 -36.85 -20.75 -36.58
N ARG A 174 -35.78 -21.49 -36.27
CA ARG A 174 -35.86 -22.86 -35.72
C ARG A 174 -36.54 -22.93 -34.35
N GLN A 175 -36.39 -21.90 -33.52
CA GLN A 175 -37.05 -21.85 -32.22
C GLN A 175 -38.56 -21.60 -32.36
N VAL A 176 -38.97 -20.83 -33.37
CA VAL A 176 -40.37 -20.47 -33.61
C VAL A 176 -41.12 -21.55 -34.39
N HIS A 177 -40.45 -22.25 -35.31
CA HIS A 177 -41.05 -23.31 -36.12
C HIS A 177 -40.26 -24.63 -35.98
N PRO A 178 -40.76 -25.60 -35.19
CA PRO A 178 -40.17 -26.94 -35.12
C PRO A 178 -40.16 -27.60 -36.51
N GLY A 179 -39.07 -28.27 -36.88
CA GLY A 179 -38.92 -28.90 -38.21
C GLY A 179 -38.46 -27.98 -39.34
N PHE A 180 -38.15 -26.71 -39.06
CA PHE A 180 -37.68 -25.74 -40.07
C PHE A 180 -36.43 -26.20 -40.85
N GLU A 181 -35.55 -27.00 -40.24
CA GLU A 181 -34.34 -27.52 -40.89
C GLU A 181 -34.62 -28.61 -41.94
N GLN A 182 -35.76 -29.27 -41.87
CA GLN A 182 -36.13 -30.38 -42.77
C GLN A 182 -36.82 -29.88 -44.05
N LEU A 183 -37.23 -28.60 -44.07
CA LEU A 183 -37.88 -27.97 -45.21
C LEU A 183 -36.87 -27.62 -46.31
N VAL A 184 -37.29 -27.70 -47.58
CA VAL A 184 -36.47 -27.27 -48.71
C VAL A 184 -36.27 -25.75 -48.63
N VAL A 185 -35.14 -25.23 -49.11
CA VAL A 185 -34.77 -23.80 -49.00
C VAL A 185 -35.87 -22.85 -49.51
N ALA A 186 -36.61 -23.25 -50.55
CA ALA A 186 -37.74 -22.46 -51.06
C ALA A 186 -38.92 -22.40 -50.06
N GLU A 187 -39.22 -23.50 -49.37
CA GLU A 187 -40.25 -23.58 -48.34
C GLU A 187 -39.83 -22.85 -47.07
N GLN A 188 -38.54 -22.90 -46.71
CA GLN A 188 -37.97 -22.11 -45.60
C GLN A 188 -38.20 -20.61 -45.81
N TRP A 189 -37.99 -20.10 -47.03
CA TRP A 189 -38.25 -18.69 -47.34
C TRP A 189 -39.73 -18.33 -47.31
N GLN A 190 -40.62 -19.25 -47.70
CA GLN A 190 -42.07 -19.04 -47.59
C GLN A 190 -42.54 -19.02 -46.14
N VAL A 191 -42.00 -19.89 -45.28
CA VAL A 191 -42.29 -19.90 -43.85
C VAL A 191 -41.79 -18.61 -43.20
N LEU A 192 -40.56 -18.18 -43.50
CA LEU A 192 -40.03 -16.90 -43.04
C LEU A 192 -40.86 -15.71 -43.55
N SER A 193 -41.35 -15.75 -44.80
CA SER A 193 -42.22 -14.72 -45.36
C SER A 193 -43.55 -14.61 -44.59
N ARG A 194 -44.15 -15.75 -44.23
CA ARG A 194 -45.39 -15.78 -43.43
C ARG A 194 -45.16 -15.28 -41.99
N LEU A 195 -44.04 -15.67 -41.38
CA LEU A 195 -43.72 -15.28 -40.00
C LEU A 195 -43.34 -13.79 -39.90
N THR A 196 -42.54 -13.27 -40.83
CA THR A 196 -42.03 -11.90 -40.80
C THR A 196 -42.87 -10.89 -41.60
N ARG A 197 -43.87 -11.36 -42.35
CA ARG A 197 -44.69 -10.59 -43.32
C ARG A 197 -43.87 -9.81 -44.35
N GLN A 198 -42.68 -10.31 -44.69
CA GLN A 198 -41.81 -9.73 -45.72
C GLN A 198 -41.90 -10.52 -47.04
N PRO A 199 -41.68 -9.88 -48.19
CA PRO A 199 -41.72 -10.58 -49.48
C PRO A 199 -40.59 -11.60 -49.57
N THR A 200 -40.90 -12.78 -50.11
CA THR A 200 -39.95 -13.90 -50.26
C THR A 200 -38.67 -13.50 -51.04
N SER A 201 -38.78 -12.56 -51.98
CA SER A 201 -37.63 -11.99 -52.71
C SER A 201 -36.64 -11.25 -51.82
N ALA A 202 -37.13 -10.46 -50.86
CA ALA A 202 -36.27 -9.75 -49.91
C ALA A 202 -35.56 -10.72 -48.94
N ILE A 203 -36.24 -11.81 -48.56
CA ILE A 203 -35.69 -12.86 -47.70
C ILE A 203 -34.61 -13.66 -48.45
N SER A 204 -34.85 -14.01 -49.72
CA SER A 204 -33.85 -14.70 -50.53
C SER A 204 -32.62 -13.83 -50.76
N ASP A 205 -32.79 -12.53 -51.01
CA ASP A 205 -31.67 -11.60 -51.20
C ASP A 205 -30.86 -11.34 -49.92
N ALA A 206 -31.52 -11.45 -48.76
CA ALA A 206 -30.92 -11.28 -47.44
C ALA A 206 -30.12 -12.52 -46.98
N LEU A 207 -30.64 -13.72 -47.23
CA LEU A 207 -30.09 -14.99 -46.74
C LEU A 207 -29.22 -15.74 -47.76
N ARG A 208 -29.20 -15.35 -49.04
CA ARG A 208 -28.35 -16.00 -50.06
C ARG A 208 -26.86 -15.89 -49.70
N PRO A 209 -26.08 -16.99 -49.74
CA PRO A 209 -24.63 -16.94 -49.59
C PRO A 209 -24.04 -16.17 -50.77
N ARG A 210 -23.38 -15.04 -50.49
CA ARG A 210 -22.75 -14.21 -51.53
C ARG A 210 -21.26 -14.54 -51.67
N PRO A 211 -20.68 -14.41 -52.89
CA PRO A 211 -19.25 -14.56 -53.10
C PRO A 211 -18.46 -13.51 -52.30
N ALA A 212 -17.18 -13.79 -52.05
CA ALA A 212 -16.31 -13.02 -51.17
C ALA A 212 -15.89 -11.65 -51.75
N GLN A 213 -16.84 -10.82 -52.17
CA GLN A 213 -16.60 -9.48 -52.69
C GLN A 213 -16.70 -8.43 -51.57
N ARG A 214 -15.87 -7.37 -51.63
CA ARG A 214 -15.94 -6.25 -50.69
C ARG A 214 -17.22 -5.44 -50.95
N LEU A 215 -18.06 -5.31 -49.93
CA LEU A 215 -19.28 -4.51 -50.00
C LEU A 215 -18.94 -3.04 -49.74
N SER A 216 -19.67 -2.13 -50.40
CA SER A 216 -19.63 -0.73 -50.01
C SER A 216 -20.20 -0.57 -48.59
N HIS A 217 -19.74 0.45 -47.86
CA HIS A 217 -20.23 0.74 -46.51
C HIS A 217 -21.76 0.95 -46.45
N SER A 218 -22.34 1.55 -47.50
CA SER A 218 -23.79 1.78 -47.60
C SER A 218 -24.56 0.47 -47.81
N GLU A 219 -24.05 -0.41 -48.67
CA GLU A 219 -24.64 -1.73 -48.94
C GLU A 219 -24.56 -2.64 -47.72
N PHE A 220 -23.43 -2.63 -47.01
CA PHE A 220 -23.26 -3.37 -45.76
C PHE A 220 -24.27 -2.93 -44.71
N THR A 221 -24.43 -1.62 -44.49
CA THR A 221 -25.35 -1.07 -43.48
C THR A 221 -26.80 -1.41 -43.82
N ARG A 222 -27.19 -1.30 -45.10
CA ARG A 222 -28.52 -1.68 -45.58
C ARG A 222 -28.80 -3.17 -45.37
N GLN A 223 -27.83 -4.02 -45.69
CA GLN A 223 -27.94 -5.47 -45.51
C GLN A 223 -28.08 -5.87 -44.03
N VAL A 224 -27.27 -5.27 -43.14
CA VAL A 224 -27.35 -5.50 -41.69
C VAL A 224 -28.70 -5.04 -41.14
N ALA A 225 -29.19 -3.88 -41.56
CA ALA A 225 -30.51 -3.38 -41.15
C ALA A 225 -31.66 -4.31 -41.61
N HIS A 226 -31.59 -4.85 -42.83
CA HIS A 226 -32.57 -5.80 -43.33
C HIS A 226 -32.56 -7.11 -42.53
N LEU A 227 -31.38 -7.66 -42.25
CA LEU A 227 -31.23 -8.88 -41.43
C LEU A 227 -31.66 -8.67 -39.98
N GLN A 228 -31.37 -7.51 -39.39
CA GLN A 228 -31.83 -7.16 -38.04
C GLN A 228 -33.36 -7.00 -37.98
N THR A 229 -33.97 -6.41 -39.00
CA THR A 229 -35.43 -6.28 -39.11
C THR A 229 -36.08 -7.66 -39.20
N LEU A 230 -35.52 -8.55 -40.03
CA LEU A 230 -35.97 -9.95 -40.13
C LEU A 230 -35.84 -10.69 -38.79
N ARG A 231 -34.69 -10.56 -38.11
CA ARG A 231 -34.46 -11.21 -36.80
C ARG A 231 -35.44 -10.72 -35.73
N ASN A 232 -35.70 -9.42 -35.67
CA ASN A 232 -36.56 -8.84 -34.64
C ASN A 232 -38.06 -9.12 -34.89
N ALA A 233 -38.43 -9.52 -36.11
CA ALA A 233 -39.78 -9.93 -36.47
C ALA A 233 -40.07 -11.43 -36.23
N LEU A 234 -39.06 -12.21 -35.80
CA LEU A 234 -39.14 -13.64 -35.46
C LEU A 234 -39.13 -13.87 -33.93
#